data_AF-A0A936UTY4-F1
#
_entry.id   AF-A0A936UTY4-F1
#
_cell.length_a   1.000
_cell.length_b   1.000
_cell.length_c   1.000
_cell.angle_alpha   90.00
_cell.angle_beta   90.00
_cell.angle_gamma   90.00
#
_symmetry.space_group_name_H-M   'P 1'
#
loop_
_entity.id
_entity.type
_entity.pdbx_description
1 polymer ?
#
loop_
_entity_poly.entity_id
_entity_poly.type
_entity_poly.pdbx_seq_one_letter_code
_entity_poly.pdbx_strand_id
1 'polypeptide(L)'
;MDAPVGKSTLLGAICGRVPHFTGEPSPATSASTGRDTRQHRLRDLADLGVVGQGPARGVAVTDTVDENRLRMEQLGFPCNDAQAGRGDLDVLGTRIFAGRHCGAV
;
A
#
# COMPACT_ATOMS: atom_id res chain seq x y z
N MET A 1 8.13 -11.92 28.55
CA MET A 1 8.15 -11.76 27.08
C MET A 1 6.71 -11.74 26.64
N ASP A 2 6.20 -10.56 26.26
CA ASP A 2 4.82 -10.42 25.82
C ASP A 2 4.67 -11.00 24.42
N ALA A 3 3.81 -11.99 24.27
CA ALA A 3 3.46 -12.52 22.96
C ALA A 3 2.84 -11.39 22.10
N PRO A 4 3.18 -11.28 20.80
CA PRO A 4 2.60 -10.26 19.95
C PRO A 4 1.09 -10.48 19.82
N VAL A 5 0.31 -9.46 20.19
CA VAL A 5 -1.16 -9.52 20.25
C VAL A 5 -1.88 -9.42 18.87
N GLY A 6 -1.21 -9.78 17.78
CA GLY A 6 -1.83 -9.93 16.46
C GLY A 6 -2.23 -8.65 15.70
N LYS A 7 -1.72 -7.47 16.08
CA LYS A 7 -2.13 -6.18 15.45
C LYS A 7 -1.88 -6.13 13.94
N SER A 8 -0.73 -6.64 13.48
CA SER A 8 -0.40 -6.69 12.04
C SER A 8 -1.34 -7.62 11.28
N THR A 9 -1.75 -8.73 11.92
CA THR A 9 -2.75 -9.64 11.37
C THR A 9 -4.12 -8.97 11.25
N LEU A 10 -4.52 -8.21 12.29
CA LEU A 10 -5.76 -7.43 12.26
C LEU A 10 -5.76 -6.40 11.13
N LEU A 11 -4.69 -5.62 10.97
CA LEU A 11 -4.56 -4.66 9.86
C LEU A 11 -4.59 -5.36 8.50
N GLY A 12 -3.96 -6.53 8.37
CA GLY A 12 -4.04 -7.35 7.17
C GLY A 12 -5.48 -7.80 6.85
N ALA A 13 -6.26 -8.21 7.85
CA ALA A 13 -7.65 -8.61 7.66
C ALA A 13 -8.54 -7.45 7.22
N ILE A 14 -8.35 -6.26 7.81
CA ILE A 14 -9.09 -5.04 7.47
C ILE A 14 -8.79 -4.59 6.02
N CYS A 15 -7.54 -4.74 5.56
CA CYS A 15 -7.14 -4.41 4.18
C CYS A 15 -7.33 -5.55 3.17
N GLY A 16 -8.07 -6.61 3.53
CA GLY A 16 -8.41 -7.71 2.61
C GLY A 16 -7.28 -8.70 2.34
N ARG A 17 -6.14 -8.65 3.05
CA ARG A 17 -5.09 -9.68 2.95
C ARG A 17 -5.58 -11.03 3.49
N VAL A 18 -6.50 -11.00 4.44
CA VAL A 18 -7.32 -12.15 4.86
C VAL A 18 -8.75 -11.88 4.37
N PRO A 19 -9.44 -12.84 3.71
CA PRO A 19 -9.03 -14.22 3.47
C PRO A 19 -8.20 -14.44 2.19
N HIS A 20 -8.01 -13.42 1.35
CA HIS A 20 -7.53 -13.61 -0.03
C HIS A 20 -6.11 -14.19 -0.16
N PHE A 21 -5.28 -14.08 0.88
CA PHE A 21 -3.93 -14.65 0.94
C PHE A 21 -3.69 -15.57 2.14
N THR A 22 -4.74 -15.99 2.83
CA THR A 22 -4.68 -17.08 3.81
C THR A 22 -5.23 -18.31 3.12
N GLY A 23 -4.43 -19.38 2.98
CA GLY A 23 -4.79 -20.56 2.18
C GLY A 23 -6.12 -21.24 2.57
N GLU A 24 -6.69 -20.88 3.74
CA GLU A 24 -8.02 -21.30 4.15
C GLU A 24 -8.98 -20.10 4.34
N PRO A 25 -10.27 -20.24 4.00
CA PRO A 25 -11.29 -19.24 4.28
C PRO A 25 -11.40 -18.95 5.79
N SER A 26 -11.36 -17.69 6.18
CA SER A 26 -11.68 -17.30 7.55
C SER A 26 -13.20 -17.30 7.77
N PRO A 27 -13.72 -17.94 8.84
CA PRO A 27 -15.13 -17.81 9.22
C PRO A 27 -15.46 -16.42 9.78
N ALA A 28 -14.45 -15.62 10.14
CA ALA A 28 -14.62 -14.28 10.65
C ALA A 28 -14.91 -13.29 9.50
N THR A 29 -15.85 -12.38 9.74
CA THR A 29 -16.14 -11.28 8.81
C THR A 29 -15.41 -10.02 9.26
N SER A 30 -14.80 -9.31 8.31
CA SER A 30 -14.22 -7.98 8.51
C SER A 30 -14.80 -7.06 7.45
N ALA A 31 -15.16 -5.85 7.86
CA ALA A 31 -15.67 -4.84 6.94
C ALA A 31 -14.90 -3.54 7.10
N SER A 32 -14.58 -2.93 5.96
CA SER A 32 -13.90 -1.64 5.87
C SER A 32 -14.75 -0.75 4.98
N THR A 33 -15.01 0.48 5.41
CA THR A 33 -15.82 1.45 4.63
C THR A 33 -17.17 0.89 4.14
N GLY A 34 -17.79 -0.01 4.92
CA GLY A 34 -19.05 -0.68 4.57
C GLY A 34 -18.93 -1.87 3.62
N ARG A 35 -17.72 -2.23 3.18
CA ARG A 35 -17.42 -3.35 2.28
C ARG A 35 -16.93 -4.57 3.07
N ASP A 36 -17.63 -5.69 2.98
CA ASP A 36 -17.14 -6.99 3.50
C ASP A 36 -15.94 -7.44 2.67
N THR A 37 -14.80 -7.67 3.35
CA THR A 37 -13.54 -8.01 2.69
C THR A 37 -13.55 -9.36 1.98
N ARG A 38 -14.50 -10.25 2.30
CA ARG A 38 -14.68 -11.55 1.63
C ARG A 38 -15.41 -11.42 0.30
N GLN A 39 -16.29 -10.41 0.19
CA GLN A 39 -17.15 -10.20 -0.98
C GLN A 39 -16.52 -9.25 -2.01
N HIS A 40 -15.51 -8.48 -1.60
CA HIS A 40 -14.80 -7.53 -2.44
C HIS A 40 -13.39 -8.05 -2.74
N ARG A 41 -12.95 -7.99 -4.00
CA ARG A 41 -11.58 -8.36 -4.37
C ARG A 41 -10.62 -7.28 -3.87
N LEU A 42 -9.33 -7.63 -3.75
CA LEU A 42 -8.28 -6.66 -3.35
C LEU A 42 -8.29 -5.38 -4.19
N ARG A 43 -8.55 -5.50 -5.50
CA ARG A 43 -8.65 -4.32 -6.39
C ARG A 43 -9.85 -3.41 -6.06
N ASP A 44 -10.93 -3.98 -5.54
CA ASP A 44 -12.14 -3.24 -5.15
C ASP A 44 -11.97 -2.55 -3.78
N LEU A 45 -10.87 -2.88 -3.08
CA LEU A 45 -10.44 -2.33 -1.80
C LEU A 45 -9.12 -1.53 -1.93
N ALA A 46 -8.66 -1.23 -3.15
CA ALA A 46 -7.35 -0.61 -3.40
C ALA A 46 -7.22 0.82 -2.86
N ASP A 47 -8.33 1.44 -2.46
CA ASP A 47 -8.36 2.70 -1.72
C ASP A 47 -7.96 2.55 -0.25
N LEU A 48 -7.79 1.32 0.24
CA LEU A 48 -7.30 0.99 1.56
C LEU A 48 -5.85 0.51 1.48
N GLY A 49 -5.01 1.00 2.38
CA GLY A 49 -3.59 0.63 2.43
C GLY A 49 -3.02 0.68 3.84
N VAL A 50 -1.83 0.10 4.00
CA VAL A 50 -1.06 0.15 5.25
C VAL A 50 0.30 0.75 4.99
N VAL A 51 0.75 1.62 5.90
CA VAL A 51 2.15 2.08 5.92
C VAL A 51 2.96 1.06 6.72
N GLY A 52 3.82 0.32 6.01
CA GLY A 52 4.68 -0.69 6.61
C GLY A 52 5.81 -0.09 7.46
N GLN A 53 6.29 -0.85 8.45
CA GLN A 53 7.36 -0.42 9.35
C GLN A 53 8.75 -0.44 8.70
N GLY A 54 8.95 -1.28 7.67
CA GLY A 54 10.20 -1.38 6.94
C GLY A 54 10.11 -0.56 5.65
N PRO A 55 10.57 0.70 5.61
CA PRO A 55 10.37 1.58 4.46
C PRO A 55 10.94 0.99 3.16
N ALA A 56 12.10 0.33 3.22
CA ALA A 56 12.70 -0.33 2.06
C ALA A 56 11.87 -1.50 1.51
N ARG A 57 11.04 -2.17 2.32
CA ARG A 57 10.24 -3.34 1.88
C ARG A 57 9.05 -2.96 1.02
N GLY A 58 8.67 -1.68 0.99
CA GLY A 58 7.55 -1.15 0.22
C GLY A 58 7.96 -0.36 -1.01
N VAL A 59 9.26 -0.28 -1.31
CA VAL A 59 9.80 0.40 -2.49
C VAL A 59 9.94 -0.62 -3.61
N ALA A 60 9.36 -0.33 -4.77
CA ALA A 60 9.44 -1.21 -5.94
C ALA A 60 10.44 -0.69 -6.99
N VAL A 61 10.66 0.62 -7.05
CA VAL A 61 11.64 1.24 -7.96
C VAL A 61 12.60 2.14 -7.21
N THR A 62 13.85 2.16 -7.69
CA THR A 62 14.94 2.82 -6.97
C THR A 62 14.86 4.33 -7.05
N ASP A 63 14.21 4.95 -8.04
CA ASP A 63 14.06 6.41 -8.09
C ASP A 63 12.80 6.88 -7.34
N THR A 64 12.94 7.92 -6.52
CA THR A 64 11.83 8.51 -5.73
C THR A 64 10.68 9.03 -6.59
N VAL A 65 10.96 9.66 -7.73
CA VAL A 65 9.91 10.21 -8.62
C VAL A 65 9.20 9.06 -9.32
N ASP A 66 9.96 8.06 -9.78
CA ASP A 66 9.37 6.88 -10.41
C ASP A 66 8.54 6.04 -9.43
N GLU A 67 8.93 5.96 -8.15
CA GLU A 67 8.17 5.24 -7.12
C GLU A 67 6.80 5.87 -6.89
N ASN A 68 6.74 7.21 -6.82
CA ASN A 68 5.45 7.90 -6.70
C ASN A 68 4.62 7.77 -7.98
N ARG A 69 5.26 7.85 -9.16
CA ARG A 69 4.56 7.59 -10.44
C ARG A 69 3.97 6.18 -10.48
N LEU A 70 4.71 5.16 -10.04
CA LEU A 70 4.23 3.77 -9.99
C LEU A 70 3.00 3.63 -9.10
N ARG A 71 2.96 4.30 -7.94
CA ARG A 71 1.77 4.29 -7.06
C ARG A 71 0.56 4.89 -7.76
N MET A 72 0.76 5.99 -8.46
CA MET A 72 -0.32 6.63 -9.21
C MET A 72 -0.81 5.73 -10.37
N GLU A 73 0.11 5.04 -11.06
CA GLU A 73 -0.23 4.04 -12.10
C GLU A 73 -1.04 2.88 -11.52
N GLN A 74 -0.63 2.35 -10.35
CA GLN A 74 -1.35 1.29 -9.64
C GLN A 74 -2.78 1.70 -9.23
N LEU A 75 -3.00 2.99 -8.99
CA LEU A 75 -4.31 3.58 -8.71
C LEU A 75 -5.11 3.92 -9.99
N GLY A 76 -4.54 3.68 -11.17
CA GLY A 76 -5.19 3.93 -12.47
C GLY A 76 -5.20 5.39 -12.90
N PHE A 77 -4.36 6.25 -12.30
CA PHE A 77 -4.20 7.60 -12.78
C PHE A 77 -3.46 7.61 -14.13
N PRO A 78 -3.85 8.50 -15.07
CA PRO A 78 -3.13 8.68 -16.33
C PRO A 78 -1.87 9.52 -16.08
N CYS A 79 -0.88 8.94 -15.42
CA CYS A 79 0.35 9.60 -14.98
C CYS A 79 1.56 8.96 -15.67
N ASN A 80 1.71 9.23 -16.96
CA ASN A 80 2.80 8.65 -17.74
C ASN A 80 4.09 9.48 -17.65
N ASP A 81 4.02 10.68 -17.04
CA ASP A 81 5.12 11.63 -17.00
C ASP A 81 5.73 11.83 -15.60
N ALA A 82 6.93 12.39 -15.58
CA ALA A 82 7.66 12.66 -14.36
C ALA A 82 7.07 13.85 -13.57
N GLN A 83 6.14 14.62 -14.15
CA GLN A 83 5.51 15.75 -13.48
C GLN A 83 4.48 15.27 -12.46
N ALA A 84 3.71 14.23 -12.80
CA ALA A 84 2.77 13.61 -11.87
C ALA A 84 3.46 13.10 -10.60
N GLY A 85 4.54 12.31 -10.72
CA GLY A 85 5.30 11.81 -9.56
C GLY A 85 5.94 12.93 -8.73
N ARG A 86 6.41 14.01 -9.38
CA ARG A 86 6.89 15.21 -8.68
C ARG A 86 5.81 15.95 -7.92
N GLY A 87 4.59 16.02 -8.47
CA GLY A 87 3.44 16.63 -7.81
C GLY A 87 3.01 15.86 -6.57
N ASP A 88 3.10 14.53 -6.56
CA ASP A 88 2.80 13.73 -5.37
C ASP A 88 3.84 13.95 -4.25
N LEU A 89 5.13 14.07 -4.61
CA LEU A 89 6.18 14.47 -3.67
C LEU A 89 5.94 15.89 -3.10
N ASP A 90 5.35 16.80 -3.87
CA ASP A 90 4.95 18.12 -3.37
C ASP A 90 3.86 18.00 -2.29
N VAL A 91 2.83 17.17 -2.53
CA VAL A 91 1.74 16.91 -1.56
C VAL A 91 2.27 16.30 -0.27
N LEU A 92 3.23 15.37 -0.38
CA LEU A 92 3.86 14.72 0.77
C LEU A 92 4.90 15.60 1.48
N GLY A 93 5.24 16.78 0.95
CA GLY A 93 6.28 17.66 1.50
C GLY A 93 7.70 17.10 1.35
N THR A 94 7.89 16.14 0.44
CA THR A 94 9.12 15.34 0.26
C THR A 94 9.85 15.69 -1.03
N ARG A 95 9.50 16.80 -1.70
CA ARG A 95 10.14 17.25 -2.95
C ARG A 95 11.66 17.34 -2.90
N ILE A 96 12.25 17.60 -1.74
CA ILE A 96 13.70 17.61 -1.53
C ILE A 96 14.40 16.27 -1.89
N PHE A 97 13.62 15.19 -1.97
CA PHE A 97 14.10 13.88 -2.34
C PHE A 97 13.95 13.56 -3.83
N ALA A 98 13.32 14.43 -4.64
CA ALA A 98 13.15 14.18 -6.06
C ALA A 98 14.49 13.91 -6.79
N GLY A 99 14.56 12.84 -7.57
CA GLY A 99 15.78 12.40 -8.27
C GLY A 99 16.81 11.73 -7.36
N ARG A 100 16.46 11.46 -6.09
CA ARG A 100 17.26 10.60 -5.21
C ARG A 100 16.79 9.17 -5.29
N HIS A 101 17.72 8.28 -4.96
CA HIS A 101 17.45 6.86 -4.89
C HIS A 101 16.84 6.43 -3.55
N CYS A 102 15.72 5.70 -3.61
CA CYS A 102 15.16 4.89 -2.52
C CYS A 102 15.83 3.50 -2.54
N GLY A 103 16.31 3.01 -1.40
CA GLY A 103 16.89 1.67 -1.35
C GLY A 103 16.75 0.99 0.01
N ALA A 104 16.49 -0.32 -0.03
CA ALA A 104 17.58 -1.27 0.23
C ALA A 104 17.85 -2.00 -1.09
N VAL A 105 19.13 -2.15 -1.44
CA VAL A 105 19.59 -3.03 -2.52
C VAL A 105 19.20 -4.48 -2.21
#